data_AF-A0A537C5C0-F1
#
_entry.id   AF-A0A537C5C0-F1
#
_cell.length_a   1.000
_cell.length_b   1.000
_cell.length_c   1.000
_cell.angle_alpha   90.00
_cell.angle_beta   90.00
_cell.angle_gamma   90.00
#
_symmetry.space_group_name_H-M   'P 1'
#
loop_
_entity.id
_entity.type
_entity.pdbx_description
1 polymer ?
#
loop_
_entity_poly.entity_id
_entity_poly.type
_entity_poly.pdbx_seq_one_letter_code
_entity_poly.pdbx_strand_id
1 'polypeptide(L)'
;MKSRCNREGTERALPRSGWSSKRPGRAVHDPGGTMSIRNAIVTMVIALFAPGLAADALAQQRSEGPCAGDVKQFCGDVKPGQGAIAKCMKAHEAELSPACRESSKARAEKAERVREECRADVEKFCKGIAAGGGRILSCLKSREPELQPACAAEFKRAGNRRPRAQ
;
A
#
# COMPACT_ATOMS: atom_id res chain seq x y z
N MET A 1 43.42 1.56 15.37
CA MET A 1 43.29 1.69 13.91
C MET A 1 41.94 2.33 13.58
N LYS A 2 41.94 3.58 13.11
CA LYS A 2 40.75 4.37 12.73
C LYS A 2 40.74 4.48 11.20
N SER A 3 39.94 3.66 10.54
CA SER A 3 39.78 3.72 9.08
C SER A 3 38.69 4.72 8.72
N ARG A 4 39.11 5.95 8.43
CA ARG A 4 38.28 6.96 7.76
C ARG A 4 38.12 6.54 6.30
N CYS A 5 36.89 6.41 5.82
CA CYS A 5 36.61 6.47 4.39
C CYS A 5 36.65 7.95 3.96
N ASN A 6 37.66 8.30 3.19
CA ASN A 6 37.78 9.58 2.49
C ASN A 6 36.84 9.57 1.28
N ARG A 7 36.03 10.63 1.11
CA ARG A 7 35.14 10.82 -0.04
C ARG A 7 35.42 12.19 -0.64
N GLU A 8 36.43 12.24 -1.48
CA GLU A 8 36.69 13.35 -2.40
C GLU A 8 36.09 12.98 -3.76
N GLY A 9 35.25 13.85 -4.33
CA GLY A 9 34.70 13.63 -5.67
C GLY A 9 33.40 14.36 -5.95
N THR A 10 33.49 15.68 -6.13
CA THR A 10 32.60 16.55 -6.92
C THR A 10 31.17 16.73 -6.42
N GLU A 11 31.01 17.72 -5.54
CA GLU A 11 29.76 18.42 -5.28
C GLU A 11 29.31 19.16 -6.55
N ARG A 12 28.34 18.60 -7.28
CA ARG A 12 27.47 19.41 -8.14
C ARG A 12 26.23 19.75 -7.33
N ALA A 13 26.21 20.98 -6.82
CA ALA A 13 25.06 21.59 -6.17
C ALA A 13 23.83 21.48 -7.07
N LEU A 14 22.89 20.62 -6.70
CA LEU A 14 21.52 20.65 -7.23
C LEU A 14 20.66 21.48 -6.25
N PRO A 15 19.88 22.45 -6.77
CA PRO A 15 19.20 23.43 -5.95
C PRO A 15 18.16 22.78 -5.03
N ARG A 16 18.15 23.24 -3.78
CA ARG A 16 17.10 23.01 -2.77
C ARG A 16 15.81 23.74 -3.18
N SER A 17 15.21 23.36 -4.30
CA SER A 17 13.86 23.81 -4.66
C SER A 17 12.84 22.84 -4.07
N GLY A 18 11.96 23.40 -3.24
CA GLY A 18 11.12 22.68 -2.31
C GLY A 18 10.26 21.59 -2.94
N TRP A 19 10.25 20.42 -2.32
CA TRP A 19 9.09 19.55 -2.33
C TRP A 19 7.97 20.24 -1.55
N SER A 20 7.32 21.17 -2.27
CA SER A 20 6.04 21.73 -1.90
C SER A 20 5.09 20.57 -1.73
N SER A 21 4.78 20.27 -0.47
CA SER A 21 3.66 19.45 -0.06
C SER A 21 2.36 20.12 -0.47
N LYS A 22 2.08 20.18 -1.78
CA LYS A 22 0.73 20.45 -2.28
C LYS A 22 -0.10 19.19 -2.06
N ARG A 23 -0.68 19.12 -0.86
CA ARG A 23 -1.95 18.43 -0.67
C ARG A 23 -2.89 19.01 -1.74
N PRO A 24 -3.53 18.22 -2.62
CA PRO A 24 -4.54 18.75 -3.49
C PRO A 24 -5.64 19.34 -2.62
N GLY A 25 -5.71 20.68 -2.62
CA GLY A 25 -6.76 21.44 -2.00
C GLY A 25 -8.08 21.00 -2.62
N ARG A 26 -9.02 20.71 -1.74
CA ARG A 26 -10.44 20.54 -2.05
C ARG A 26 -10.88 21.75 -2.87
N ALA A 27 -11.06 21.58 -4.17
CA ALA A 27 -11.72 22.58 -5.00
C ALA A 27 -13.19 22.62 -4.56
N VAL A 28 -13.50 23.56 -3.68
CA VAL A 28 -14.87 24.03 -3.47
C VAL A 28 -15.31 24.63 -4.80
N HIS A 29 -16.28 23.98 -5.44
CA HIS A 29 -17.03 24.60 -6.53
C HIS A 29 -17.83 25.76 -5.94
N ASP A 30 -17.60 26.95 -6.48
CA ASP A 30 -18.28 28.19 -6.16
C ASP A 30 -19.23 28.51 -7.33
N PRO A 31 -20.55 28.25 -7.23
CA PRO A 31 -21.48 28.58 -8.31
C PRO A 31 -22.03 30.00 -8.11
N GLY A 32 -21.15 30.99 -8.24
CA GLY A 32 -21.49 32.41 -8.32
C GLY A 32 -21.65 32.87 -9.77
N GLY A 33 -22.54 32.25 -10.55
CA GLY A 33 -22.84 32.64 -11.93
C GLY A 33 -24.26 33.17 -12.05
N THR A 34 -24.42 34.46 -12.32
CA THR A 34 -25.72 35.12 -12.53
C THR A 34 -26.46 34.49 -13.72
N MET A 35 -27.43 33.63 -13.41
CA MET A 35 -28.17 32.85 -14.41
C MET A 35 -29.16 33.72 -15.19
N SER A 36 -28.90 33.86 -16.49
CA SER A 36 -29.81 34.48 -17.46
C SER A 36 -31.00 33.54 -17.72
N ILE A 37 -32.21 34.08 -17.56
CA ILE A 37 -33.52 33.38 -17.44
C ILE A 37 -33.90 32.51 -18.65
N ARG A 38 -33.13 32.54 -19.75
CA ARG A 38 -33.45 31.83 -21.01
C ARG A 38 -32.92 30.40 -21.08
N ASN A 39 -32.03 29.97 -20.17
CA ASN A 39 -31.41 28.62 -20.20
C ASN A 39 -31.95 27.61 -19.17
N ALA A 40 -33.02 27.95 -18.44
CA ALA A 40 -33.58 27.09 -17.38
C ALA A 40 -34.27 25.80 -17.88
N ILE A 41 -34.56 25.68 -19.18
CA ILE A 41 -35.24 24.50 -19.74
C ILE A 41 -34.24 23.36 -20.04
N VAL A 42 -32.98 23.68 -20.37
CA VAL A 42 -31.97 22.69 -20.77
C VAL A 42 -31.29 22.03 -19.57
N THR A 43 -31.22 22.71 -18.42
CA THR A 43 -30.60 22.17 -17.19
C THR A 43 -31.52 21.25 -16.39
N MET A 44 -32.85 21.33 -16.56
CA MET A 44 -33.78 20.49 -15.79
C MET A 44 -33.89 19.04 -16.30
N VAL A 45 -33.52 18.78 -17.57
CA VAL A 45 -33.57 17.43 -18.16
C VAL A 45 -32.33 16.59 -17.80
N ILE A 46 -31.17 17.23 -17.55
CA ILE A 46 -29.93 16.53 -17.19
C ILE A 46 -29.96 16.00 -15.75
N ALA A 47 -30.80 16.57 -14.88
CA ALA A 47 -30.92 16.16 -13.48
C ALA A 47 -31.87 14.95 -13.25
N LEU A 48 -32.67 14.55 -14.24
CA LEU A 48 -33.66 13.48 -14.09
C LEU A 48 -33.24 12.14 -14.73
N PHE A 49 -32.08 12.09 -15.40
CA PHE A 49 -31.48 10.89 -15.99
C PHE A 49 -30.09 10.58 -15.41
N ALA A 50 -29.95 10.61 -14.08
CA ALA A 50 -28.80 10.00 -13.41
C ALA A 50 -29.22 9.07 -12.25
N PRO A 51 -29.97 7.98 -12.51
CA PRO A 51 -29.96 6.87 -11.58
C PRO A 51 -28.58 6.20 -11.63
N GLY A 52 -27.74 6.48 -10.63
CA GLY A 52 -26.64 5.60 -10.23
C GLY A 52 -25.35 5.65 -11.06
N LEU A 53 -24.52 6.68 -10.83
CA LEU A 53 -23.06 6.60 -11.03
C LEU A 53 -22.34 6.84 -9.69
N ALA A 54 -22.76 6.12 -8.65
CA ALA A 54 -22.10 6.18 -7.35
C ALA A 54 -22.14 4.80 -6.67
N ALA A 55 -21.60 3.78 -7.33
CA ALA A 55 -21.40 2.49 -6.69
C ALA A 55 -20.20 1.75 -7.29
N ASP A 56 -18.99 2.34 -7.24
CA ASP A 56 -17.75 1.53 -7.26
C ASP A 56 -16.49 2.28 -6.81
N ALA A 57 -16.60 3.15 -5.79
CA ALA A 57 -15.46 3.93 -5.29
C ALA A 57 -14.84 3.38 -3.98
N LEU A 58 -15.10 2.12 -3.58
CA LEU A 58 -14.56 1.56 -2.32
C LEU A 58 -13.78 0.24 -2.45
N ALA A 59 -13.53 -0.28 -3.65
CA ALA A 59 -12.71 -1.48 -3.84
C ALA A 59 -11.26 -1.20 -4.29
N GLN A 60 -10.92 0.02 -4.71
CA GLN A 60 -9.65 0.31 -5.41
C GLN A 60 -8.41 0.41 -4.51
N GLN A 61 -8.54 0.21 -3.19
CA GLN A 61 -7.47 0.49 -2.25
C GLN A 61 -6.67 -0.77 -1.88
N ARG A 62 -5.85 -1.32 -2.79
CA ARG A 62 -4.59 -2.02 -2.41
C ARG A 62 -3.71 -2.57 -3.52
N SER A 63 -4.13 -2.51 -4.76
CA SER A 63 -3.33 -3.00 -5.89
C SER A 63 -2.51 -1.86 -6.50
N GLU A 64 -1.76 -1.11 -5.70
CA GLU A 64 -0.72 -0.23 -6.23
C GLU A 64 0.63 -0.95 -6.12
N GLY A 65 1.23 -1.27 -7.26
CA GLY A 65 2.47 -2.02 -7.36
C GLY A 65 2.54 -2.90 -8.61
N PRO A 66 3.63 -3.64 -8.81
CA PRO A 66 3.87 -4.44 -10.02
C PRO A 66 2.84 -5.56 -10.24
N CYS A 67 2.05 -5.91 -9.21
CA CYS A 67 1.01 -6.93 -9.27
C CYS A 67 -0.40 -6.39 -9.56
N ALA A 68 -0.54 -5.08 -9.82
CA ALA A 68 -1.85 -4.46 -9.94
C ALA A 68 -2.70 -5.05 -11.06
N GLY A 69 -2.10 -5.18 -12.25
CA GLY A 69 -2.73 -5.76 -13.42
C GLY A 69 -3.07 -7.23 -13.21
N ASP A 70 -2.11 -8.00 -12.66
CA ASP A 70 -2.30 -9.43 -12.42
C ASP A 70 -3.42 -9.70 -11.42
N VAL A 71 -3.51 -8.93 -10.32
CA VAL A 71 -4.60 -9.09 -9.35
C VAL A 71 -5.96 -8.79 -9.99
N LYS A 72 -6.06 -7.77 -10.85
CA LYS A 72 -7.31 -7.46 -11.54
C LYS A 72 -7.71 -8.57 -12.52
N GLN A 73 -6.73 -9.12 -13.23
CA GLN A 73 -6.96 -10.14 -14.25
C GLN A 73 -7.33 -11.51 -13.66
N PHE A 74 -6.61 -11.95 -12.62
CA PHE A 74 -6.73 -13.30 -12.09
C PHE A 74 -7.53 -13.38 -10.78
N CYS A 75 -7.59 -12.29 -10.01
CA CYS A 75 -8.15 -12.29 -8.66
C CYS A 75 -9.23 -11.21 -8.44
N GLY A 76 -9.81 -10.68 -9.51
CA GLY A 76 -10.80 -9.58 -9.43
C GLY A 76 -12.03 -9.93 -8.59
N ASP A 77 -12.48 -11.18 -8.65
CA ASP A 77 -13.67 -11.66 -7.93
C ASP A 77 -13.37 -12.12 -6.49
N VAL A 78 -12.09 -12.11 -6.09
CA VAL A 78 -11.69 -12.58 -4.78
C VAL A 78 -11.93 -11.51 -3.73
N LYS A 79 -12.81 -11.81 -2.77
CA LYS A 79 -13.12 -10.90 -1.67
C LYS A 79 -11.84 -10.56 -0.87
N PRO A 80 -11.46 -9.27 -0.75
CA PRO A 80 -10.26 -8.88 -0.04
C PRO A 80 -10.38 -9.19 1.46
N GLY A 81 -9.25 -9.57 2.06
CA GLY A 81 -9.16 -9.91 3.48
C GLY A 81 -8.54 -11.30 3.71
N GLN A 82 -8.08 -11.55 4.94
CA GLN A 82 -7.57 -12.85 5.39
C GLN A 82 -6.46 -13.49 4.52
N GLY A 83 -5.82 -12.71 3.64
CA GLY A 83 -4.85 -13.22 2.68
C GLY A 83 -5.46 -13.93 1.45
N ALA A 84 -6.75 -13.75 1.17
CA ALA A 84 -7.43 -14.39 0.03
C ALA A 84 -6.78 -14.05 -1.32
N ILE A 85 -6.46 -12.76 -1.56
CA ILE A 85 -5.74 -12.33 -2.76
C ILE A 85 -4.36 -13.00 -2.86
N ALA A 86 -3.63 -13.11 -1.74
CA ALA A 86 -2.32 -13.76 -1.74
C ALA A 86 -2.43 -15.27 -2.05
N LYS A 87 -3.50 -15.94 -1.59
CA LYS A 87 -3.79 -17.34 -1.95
C LYS A 87 -4.11 -17.47 -3.44
N CYS A 88 -4.95 -16.59 -3.98
CA CYS A 88 -5.28 -16.55 -5.41
C CYS A 88 -4.02 -16.35 -6.27
N MET A 89 -3.21 -15.33 -5.95
CA MET A 89 -1.96 -15.09 -6.66
C MET A 89 -0.98 -16.26 -6.59
N LYS A 90 -0.96 -17.01 -5.49
CA LYS A 90 -0.15 -18.22 -5.37
C LYS A 90 -0.66 -19.36 -6.25
N ALA A 91 -1.98 -19.48 -6.44
CA ALA A 91 -2.56 -20.45 -7.37
C ALA A 91 -2.23 -20.09 -8.84
N HIS A 92 -2.21 -18.80 -9.16
CA HIS A 92 -1.91 -18.27 -10.49
C HIS A 92 -0.43 -17.87 -10.67
N GLU A 93 0.49 -18.34 -9.82
CA GLU A 93 1.87 -17.84 -9.76
C GLU A 93 2.60 -17.92 -11.12
N ALA A 94 2.36 -18.99 -11.87
CA ALA A 94 2.94 -19.20 -13.20
C ALA A 94 2.40 -18.21 -14.26
N GLU A 95 1.17 -17.72 -14.08
CA GLU A 95 0.47 -16.83 -15.01
C GLU A 95 0.68 -15.35 -14.71
N LEU A 96 1.20 -15.02 -13.52
CA LEU A 96 1.53 -13.64 -13.14
C LEU A 96 2.60 -13.04 -14.06
N SER A 97 2.61 -11.71 -14.18
CA SER A 97 3.73 -11.01 -14.81
C SER A 97 5.07 -11.28 -14.10
N PRO A 98 6.22 -11.23 -14.82
CA PRO A 98 7.54 -11.42 -14.20
C PRO A 98 7.80 -10.44 -13.03
N ALA A 99 7.43 -9.17 -13.21
CA ALA A 99 7.58 -8.15 -12.20
C ALA A 99 6.75 -8.46 -10.94
N CYS A 100 5.56 -9.04 -11.10
CA CYS A 100 4.73 -9.42 -9.97
C CYS A 100 5.24 -10.67 -9.25
N ARG A 101 5.71 -11.69 -9.98
CA ARG A 101 6.35 -12.86 -9.36
C ARG A 101 7.53 -12.46 -8.48
N GLU A 102 8.40 -11.62 -9.01
CA GLU A 102 9.57 -11.14 -8.27
C GLU A 102 9.16 -10.34 -7.03
N SER A 103 8.16 -9.45 -7.16
CA SER A 103 7.63 -8.72 -6.01
C SER A 103 7.01 -9.65 -4.96
N SER A 104 6.30 -10.69 -5.40
CA SER A 104 5.65 -11.66 -4.51
C SER A 104 6.70 -12.49 -3.77
N LYS A 105 7.76 -12.94 -4.46
CA LYS A 105 8.91 -13.62 -3.85
C LYS A 105 9.61 -12.73 -2.82
N ALA A 106 9.93 -11.48 -3.18
CA ALA A 106 10.55 -10.54 -2.26
C ALA A 106 9.68 -10.26 -1.02
N ARG A 107 8.35 -10.25 -1.17
CA ARG A 107 7.42 -10.14 -0.04
C ARG A 107 7.40 -11.40 0.82
N ALA A 108 7.42 -12.59 0.20
CA ALA A 108 7.47 -13.86 0.92
C ALA A 108 8.77 -13.97 1.74
N GLU A 109 9.92 -13.69 1.14
CA GLU A 109 11.21 -13.68 1.84
C GLU A 109 11.25 -12.69 3.01
N LYS A 110 10.68 -11.49 2.83
CA LYS A 110 10.54 -10.52 3.94
C LYS A 110 9.66 -11.07 5.06
N ALA A 111 8.56 -11.72 4.71
CA ALA A 111 7.65 -12.31 5.70
C ALA A 111 8.32 -13.45 6.46
N GLU A 112 9.11 -14.30 5.79
CA GLU A 112 9.88 -15.37 6.43
C GLU A 112 10.91 -14.80 7.41
N ARG A 113 11.69 -13.79 7.02
CA ARG A 113 12.65 -13.14 7.94
C ARG A 113 11.98 -12.61 9.20
N VAL A 114 10.82 -11.95 9.06
CA VAL A 114 10.05 -11.48 10.22
C VAL A 114 9.57 -12.67 11.06
N ARG A 115 9.12 -13.77 10.45
CA ARG A 115 8.65 -14.95 11.20
C ARG A 115 9.77 -15.58 12.02
N GLU A 116 10.96 -15.73 11.45
CA GLU A 116 12.11 -16.32 12.13
C GLU A 116 12.57 -15.43 13.30
N GLU A 117 12.83 -14.15 13.03
CA GLU A 117 13.34 -13.22 14.06
C GLU A 117 12.32 -12.91 15.15
N CYS A 118 11.02 -12.95 14.82
CA CYS A 118 9.94 -12.74 15.77
C CYS A 118 9.37 -14.02 16.36
N ARG A 119 9.92 -15.20 16.07
CA ARG A 119 9.32 -16.48 16.49
C ARG A 119 9.10 -16.55 18.00
N ALA A 120 10.12 -16.21 18.78
CA ALA A 120 10.05 -16.22 20.25
C ALA A 120 9.03 -15.20 20.79
N ASP A 121 8.98 -14.00 20.20
CA ASP A 121 8.00 -12.98 20.55
C ASP A 121 6.57 -13.40 20.20
N VAL A 122 6.37 -14.06 19.06
CA VAL A 122 5.05 -14.62 18.67
C VAL A 122 4.61 -15.70 19.65
N GLU A 123 5.51 -16.59 20.04
CA GLU A 123 5.23 -17.65 21.02
C GLU A 123 4.90 -17.08 22.41
N LYS A 124 5.59 -16.01 22.81
CA LYS A 124 5.39 -15.36 24.11
C LYS A 124 4.13 -14.49 24.16
N PHE A 125 3.91 -13.66 23.16
CA PHE A 125 2.90 -12.60 23.21
C PHE A 125 1.66 -12.87 22.37
N CYS A 126 1.78 -13.66 21.30
CA CYS A 126 0.73 -13.85 20.29
C CYS A 126 0.21 -15.30 20.23
N LYS A 127 0.46 -16.09 21.27
CA LYS A 127 -0.04 -17.46 21.38
C LYS A 127 -1.56 -17.49 21.28
N GLY A 128 -2.08 -18.40 20.44
CA GLY A 128 -3.53 -18.55 20.21
C GLY A 128 -4.11 -17.65 19.12
N ILE A 129 -3.32 -16.74 18.54
CA ILE A 129 -3.77 -15.96 17.38
C ILE A 129 -3.59 -16.80 16.12
N ALA A 130 -4.70 -17.15 15.47
CA ALA A 130 -4.60 -17.90 14.22
C ALA A 130 -3.86 -17.11 13.12
N ALA A 131 -3.16 -17.85 12.26
CA ALA A 131 -2.36 -17.28 11.19
C ALA A 131 -3.23 -16.65 10.07
N GLY A 132 -2.64 -15.74 9.30
CA GLY A 132 -3.30 -15.11 8.16
C GLY A 132 -4.02 -13.80 8.47
N GLY A 133 -4.33 -13.05 7.42
CA GLY A 133 -4.97 -11.73 7.51
C GLY A 133 -4.16 -10.64 8.22
N GLY A 134 -2.88 -10.89 8.52
CA GLY A 134 -2.03 -9.95 9.25
C GLY A 134 -2.28 -9.92 10.77
N ARG A 135 -3.01 -10.87 11.34
CA ARG A 135 -3.37 -10.85 12.78
C ARG A 135 -2.17 -10.98 13.71
N ILE A 136 -1.22 -11.85 13.38
CA ILE A 136 0.04 -11.96 14.14
C ILE A 136 0.83 -10.65 14.07
N LEU A 137 0.88 -10.02 12.89
CA LEU A 137 1.54 -8.71 12.75
C LEU A 137 0.84 -7.62 13.56
N SER A 138 -0.50 -7.64 13.64
CA SER A 138 -1.24 -6.71 14.51
C SER A 138 -0.93 -6.94 15.99
N CYS A 139 -0.79 -8.19 16.42
CA CYS A 139 -0.40 -8.50 17.80
C CYS A 139 1.02 -8.03 18.12
N LEU A 140 1.99 -8.35 17.25
CA LEU A 140 3.37 -7.87 17.39
C LEU A 140 3.41 -6.34 17.42
N LYS A 141 2.60 -5.67 16.60
CA LYS A 141 2.48 -4.20 16.61
C LYS A 141 2.03 -3.65 17.96
N SER A 142 1.03 -4.26 18.59
CA SER A 142 0.55 -3.84 19.92
C SER A 142 1.57 -4.08 21.03
N ARG A 143 2.56 -4.92 20.78
CA ARG A 143 3.64 -5.30 21.70
C ARG A 143 5.00 -4.79 21.26
N GLU A 144 5.07 -3.89 20.27
CA GLU A 144 6.32 -3.39 19.69
C GLU A 144 7.41 -3.00 20.73
N PRO A 145 7.10 -2.28 21.84
CA PRO A 145 8.12 -1.93 22.83
C PRO A 145 8.60 -3.11 23.69
N GLU A 146 7.86 -4.22 23.72
CA GLU A 146 8.16 -5.44 24.49
C GLU A 146 8.84 -6.53 23.64
N LEU A 147 8.92 -6.33 22.33
CA LEU A 147 9.57 -7.26 21.40
C LEU A 147 11.08 -7.33 21.64
N GLN A 148 11.67 -8.47 21.32
CA GLN A 148 13.12 -8.59 21.28
C GLN A 148 13.72 -7.62 20.25
N PRO A 149 14.95 -7.10 20.49
CA PRO A 149 15.56 -6.11 19.61
C PRO A 149 15.65 -6.54 18.15
N ALA A 150 15.92 -7.83 17.90
CA ALA A 150 15.98 -8.41 16.56
C ALA A 150 14.62 -8.37 15.86
N CYS A 151 13.56 -8.86 16.51
CA CYS A 151 12.20 -8.78 15.99
C CYS A 151 11.75 -7.33 15.77
N ALA A 152 11.98 -6.43 16.73
CA ALA A 152 11.60 -5.03 16.61
C ALA A 152 12.28 -4.35 15.40
N ALA A 153 13.54 -4.66 15.14
CA ALA A 153 14.28 -4.16 13.99
C ALA A 153 13.69 -4.67 12.67
N GLU A 154 13.43 -5.97 12.56
CA GLU A 154 12.86 -6.54 11.34
C GLU A 154 11.40 -6.14 11.12
N PHE A 155 10.60 -6.05 12.18
CA PHE A 155 9.22 -5.59 12.12
C PHE A 155 9.14 -4.15 11.58
N LYS A 156 10.03 -3.25 12.05
CA LYS A 156 10.14 -1.87 11.54
C LYS A 156 10.60 -1.83 10.09
N ARG A 157 11.59 -2.66 9.71
CA ARG A 157 12.07 -2.77 8.32
C ARG A 157 10.98 -3.27 7.37
N ALA A 158 10.19 -4.24 7.79
CA ALA A 158 9.09 -4.81 7.00
C ALA A 158 7.88 -3.87 6.90
N GLY A 159 7.58 -3.13 7.97
CA GLY A 159 6.48 -2.16 8.01
C GLY A 159 6.71 -0.92 7.15
N ASN A 160 7.96 -0.52 6.93
CA ASN A 160 8.31 0.55 6.01
C ASN A 160 8.16 0.09 4.55
N ARG A 161 6.95 0.25 4.00
CA ARG A 161 6.62 0.07 2.57
C ARG A 161 7.19 1.17 1.67
N ARG A 162 8.33 1.77 2.02
CA ARG A 162 9.04 2.63 1.08
C ARG A 162 9.49 1.75 -0.08
N PRO A 163 9.04 2.01 -1.32
CA PRO A 163 9.66 1.36 -2.46
C PRO A 163 11.13 1.72 -2.39
N ARG A 164 12.01 0.70 -2.32
CA ARG A 164 13.42 0.94 -2.56
C ARG A 164 13.49 1.46 -3.99
N ALA A 165 13.83 2.73 -4.15
CA ALA A 165 14.39 3.20 -5.41
C ALA A 165 15.68 2.39 -5.58
N GLN A 166 15.67 1.46 -6.52
CA GLN A 166 16.85 0.80 -7.04
C GLN A 166 17.14 1.44 -8.38
#